data_AF-A0A1Y3TB92-F1
#
_entry.id   AF-A0A1Y3TB92-F1
#
_cell.length_a   1.000
_cell.length_b   1.000
_cell.length_c   1.000
_cell.angle_alpha   90.00
_cell.angle_beta   90.00
_cell.angle_gamma   90.00
#
_symmetry.space_group_name_H-M   'P 1'
#
loop_
_entity.id
_entity.type
_entity.pdbx_description
1 polymer ?
#
loop_
_entity_poly.entity_id
_entity_poly.type
_entity_poly.pdbx_seq_one_letter_code
_entity_poly.pdbx_strand_id
1 'polypeptide(L)'
;MPDLALLQPLSRMLKIDVNDLLNGAIISDNTYRKKCGENLISFAELNYLKSFRYGYIGFYPLAILLLIYCLVKHIESAGILSLIVVYSTVVYYFRYRTSRDVMSLVIVICGMIGTVGSLIGFFVNTW
;
A
#
# COMPACT_ATOMS: atom_id res chain seq x y z
N MET A 1 6.29 44.29 4.58
CA MET A 1 7.29 43.24 4.30
C MET A 1 6.56 41.91 4.27
N PRO A 2 6.73 41.07 3.24
CA PRO A 2 6.10 39.75 3.20
C PRO A 2 6.63 38.89 4.36
N ASP A 3 5.76 38.13 5.02
CA ASP A 3 6.13 37.29 6.18
C ASP A 3 7.13 36.21 5.77
N LEU A 4 8.42 36.44 6.08
CA LEU A 4 9.53 35.53 5.79
C LEU A 4 9.32 34.13 6.42
N ALA A 5 8.51 34.04 7.46
CA ALA A 5 8.17 32.78 8.13
C ALA A 5 7.50 31.76 7.18
N LEU A 6 6.74 32.22 6.18
CA LEU A 6 6.10 31.36 5.18
C LEU A 6 7.07 30.90 4.08
N LEU A 7 8.12 31.69 3.81
CA LEU A 7 9.12 31.41 2.78
C LEU A 7 10.26 30.53 3.30
N GLN A 8 10.51 30.52 4.60
CA GLN A 8 11.52 29.69 5.24
C GLN A 8 11.35 28.17 5.02
N PRO A 9 10.15 27.57 5.14
CA PRO A 9 9.95 26.16 4.80
C PRO A 9 10.16 25.90 3.30
N LEU A 10 9.78 26.84 2.44
CA LEU A 10 9.96 26.76 0.99
C LEU A 10 11.44 26.80 0.59
N SER A 11 12.20 27.73 1.17
CA SER A 11 13.66 27.86 1.06
C SER A 11 14.38 26.57 1.45
N ARG A 12 13.98 25.96 2.58
CA ARG A 12 14.52 24.68 3.03
C ARG A 12 14.23 23.54 2.06
N MET A 13 13.01 23.48 1.54
CA MET A 13 12.64 22.46 0.56
C MET A 13 13.41 22.63 -0.75
N LEU A 14 13.69 23.86 -1.18
CA LEU A 14 14.40 24.14 -2.43
C LEU A 14 15.93 24.23 -2.28
N LYS A 15 16.48 24.24 -1.05
CA LYS A 15 17.92 24.47 -0.74
C LYS A 15 18.44 25.79 -1.35
N ILE A 16 17.66 26.86 -1.26
CA ILE A 16 18.03 28.18 -1.78
C ILE A 16 17.84 29.22 -0.67
N ASP A 17 18.69 30.24 -0.63
CA ASP A 17 18.58 31.31 0.36
C ASP A 17 17.29 32.12 0.16
N VAL A 18 16.69 32.62 1.25
CA VAL A 18 15.42 33.38 1.17
C VAL A 18 15.60 34.66 0.36
N ASN A 19 16.80 35.25 0.37
CA ASN A 19 17.12 36.43 -0.43
C ASN A 19 17.21 36.10 -1.93
N ASP A 20 17.74 34.93 -2.27
CA ASP A 20 17.78 34.43 -3.65
C ASP A 20 16.38 34.11 -4.19
N LEU A 21 15.46 33.61 -3.34
CA LEU A 21 14.04 33.45 -3.69
C LEU A 21 13.34 34.79 -3.97
N LEU A 22 13.65 35.82 -3.18
CA LEU A 22 13.10 37.17 -3.34
C LEU A 22 13.70 37.92 -4.54
N ASN A 23 14.96 37.62 -4.90
CA ASN A 23 15.64 38.17 -6.07
C ASN A 23 15.36 37.40 -7.38
N GLY A 24 14.46 36.41 -7.35
CA GLY A 24 14.09 35.66 -8.55
C GLY A 24 15.19 34.71 -9.02
N ALA A 25 15.81 33.96 -8.11
CA ALA A 25 16.71 32.88 -8.45
C ALA A 25 16.08 31.99 -9.52
N ILE A 26 16.68 31.99 -10.70
CA ILE A 26 16.29 31.18 -11.84
C ILE A 26 16.63 29.73 -11.48
N ILE A 27 15.71 29.09 -10.77
CA ILE A 27 15.70 27.65 -10.65
C ILE A 27 15.53 27.15 -12.07
N SER A 28 16.50 26.39 -12.59
CA SER A 28 16.36 25.77 -13.91
C SER A 28 15.06 24.95 -13.90
N ASP A 29 14.12 25.28 -14.79
CA ASP A 29 12.78 24.67 -14.86
C ASP A 29 12.84 23.12 -14.82
N ASN A 30 13.90 22.54 -15.38
CA ASN A 30 14.17 21.10 -15.34
C ASN A 30 14.30 20.52 -13.91
N THR A 31 14.98 21.22 -13.00
CA THR A 31 15.16 20.78 -11.60
C THR A 31 13.86 20.89 -10.80
N TYR A 32 13.07 21.94 -11.06
CA TYR A 32 11.75 22.10 -10.45
C TYR A 32 10.78 21.01 -10.95
N ARG A 33 10.73 20.78 -12.25
CA ARG A 33 9.88 19.74 -12.87
C ARG A 33 10.24 18.34 -12.39
N LYS A 34 11.54 18.02 -12.25
CA LYS A 34 11.98 16.73 -11.73
C LYS A 34 11.53 16.50 -10.29
N LYS A 35 11.70 17.50 -9.43
CA LYS A 35 11.31 17.42 -8.01
C LYS A 35 9.79 17.40 -7.83
N CYS A 36 9.06 18.13 -8.67
CA CYS A 36 7.60 18.09 -8.71
C CYS A 36 7.10 16.70 -9.17
N GLY A 37 7.75 16.09 -10.16
CA GLY A 37 7.48 14.71 -10.60
C GLY A 37 7.72 13.68 -9.50
N GLU A 38 8.86 13.74 -8.82
CA GLU A 38 9.17 12.86 -7.68
C GLU A 38 8.14 13.03 -6.54
N ASN A 39 7.77 14.26 -6.21
CA ASN A 39 6.73 14.51 -5.21
C ASN A 39 5.36 13.96 -5.63
N LEU A 40 4.95 14.17 -6.88
CA LEU A 40 3.69 13.63 -7.42
C LEU A 40 3.64 12.10 -7.36
N ILE A 41 4.76 11.44 -7.68
CA ILE A 41 4.89 9.97 -7.56
C ILE A 41 4.73 9.56 -6.10
N SER A 42 5.42 10.23 -5.18
CA SER A 42 5.31 9.90 -3.74
C SER A 42 3.89 10.13 -3.19
N PHE A 43 3.20 11.18 -3.64
CA PHE A 43 1.80 11.43 -3.30
C PHE A 43 0.86 10.38 -3.88
N ALA A 44 1.10 9.93 -5.11
CA ALA A 44 0.32 8.86 -5.73
C ALA A 44 0.50 7.53 -4.97
N GLU A 45 1.73 7.18 -4.56
CA GLU A 45 2.01 6.00 -3.74
C GLU A 45 1.32 6.09 -2.37
N LEU A 46 1.41 7.24 -1.69
CA LEU A 46 0.73 7.47 -0.41
C LEU A 46 -0.80 7.33 -0.53
N ASN A 47 -1.38 7.88 -1.60
CA ASN A 47 -2.81 7.79 -1.82
C ASN A 47 -3.25 6.36 -2.15
N TYR A 48 -2.45 5.62 -2.92
CA TYR A 48 -2.66 4.20 -3.19
C TYR A 48 -2.66 3.37 -1.90
N LEU A 49 -1.67 3.57 -1.03
CA LEU A 49 -1.61 2.94 0.30
C LEU A 49 -2.83 3.29 1.17
N LYS A 50 -3.28 4.54 1.12
CA LYS A 50 -4.46 5.00 1.86
C LYS A 50 -5.73 4.30 1.36
N SER A 51 -5.91 4.19 0.04
CA SER A 51 -7.02 3.45 -0.58
C SER A 51 -6.99 1.96 -0.22
N PHE A 52 -5.79 1.36 -0.20
CA PHE A 52 -5.58 -0.03 0.21
C PHE A 52 -6.02 -0.29 1.66
N ARG A 53 -5.77 0.67 2.55
CA ARG A 53 -6.18 0.58 3.96
C ARG A 53 -7.69 0.51 4.12
N TYR A 54 -8.45 1.23 3.29
CA TYR A 54 -9.92 1.15 3.30
C TYR A 54 -10.42 -0.19 2.78
N GLY A 55 -9.77 -0.76 1.75
CA GLY A 55 -10.07 -2.12 1.28
C GLY A 55 -9.84 -3.17 2.38
N TYR A 56 -8.75 -3.06 3.14
CA TYR A 56 -8.44 -3.94 4.27
C TYR A 56 -9.52 -3.89 5.36
N ILE A 57 -9.97 -2.69 5.71
CA ILE A 57 -11.03 -2.49 6.71
C ILE A 57 -12.38 -3.05 6.25
N GLY A 58 -12.67 -3.04 4.95
CA GLY A 58 -13.93 -3.58 4.42
C GLY A 58 -13.94 -5.12 4.28
N PHE A 59 -12.83 -5.71 3.81
CA PHE A 59 -12.79 -7.13 3.45
C PHE A 59 -12.80 -8.06 4.68
N TYR A 60 -11.98 -7.79 5.70
CA TYR A 60 -11.85 -8.67 6.88
C TYR A 60 -13.14 -8.85 7.70
N PRO A 61 -13.91 -7.81 8.06
CA PRO A 61 -15.14 -8.03 8.82
C PRO A 61 -16.17 -8.82 8.02
N LEU A 62 -16.24 -8.62 6.70
CA LEU A 62 -17.13 -9.38 5.82
C LEU A 62 -16.70 -10.85 5.74
N ALA A 63 -15.40 -11.10 5.61
CA ALA A 63 -14.85 -12.47 5.62
C ALA A 63 -15.07 -13.18 6.96
N ILE A 64 -14.96 -12.47 8.09
CA ILE A 64 -15.25 -13.02 9.43
C ILE A 64 -16.73 -13.38 9.56
N LEU A 65 -17.65 -12.51 9.11
CA LEU A 65 -19.09 -12.80 9.11
C LEU A 65 -19.42 -14.04 8.26
N LEU A 66 -18.79 -14.18 7.09
CA LEU A 66 -18.93 -15.36 6.23
C LEU A 66 -18.39 -16.63 6.90
N LEU A 67 -17.26 -16.56 7.62
CA LEU A 67 -16.75 -17.69 8.39
C LEU A 67 -17.72 -18.10 9.50
N ILE A 68 -18.27 -17.14 10.24
CA ILE A 68 -19.28 -17.42 11.28
C ILE A 68 -20.50 -18.09 10.65
N TYR A 69 -20.96 -17.60 9.50
CA TYR A 69 -22.08 -18.19 8.77
C TYR A 69 -21.82 -19.65 8.37
N CYS A 70 -20.64 -19.95 7.80
CA CYS A 70 -20.27 -21.32 7.47
C CYS A 70 -20.18 -22.23 8.69
N LEU A 71 -19.73 -21.71 9.83
CA LEU A 71 -19.63 -22.44 11.09
C LEU A 71 -21.03 -22.78 11.64
N VAL A 72 -21.98 -21.84 11.57
CA VAL A 72 -23.37 -22.05 12.00
C VAL A 72 -24.12 -23.04 11.08
N LYS A 73 -23.83 -23.02 9.78
CA LYS A 73 -24.48 -23.87 8.78
C LYS A 73 -23.77 -25.20 8.52
N HIS A 74 -22.65 -25.48 9.18
CA HIS A 74 -21.80 -26.64 8.93
C HIS A 74 -21.42 -26.82 7.45
N ILE A 75 -21.18 -25.70 6.76
CA ILE A 75 -20.76 -25.68 5.35
C ILE A 75 -19.23 -25.68 5.30
N GLU A 76 -18.67 -26.29 4.26
CA GLU A 76 -17.23 -26.32 4.01
C GLU A 76 -16.64 -24.90 3.97
N SER A 77 -15.74 -24.59 4.91
CA SER A 77 -15.14 -23.27 5.10
C SER A 77 -13.82 -23.08 4.34
N ALA A 78 -13.32 -24.14 3.68
CA ALA A 78 -12.04 -24.17 2.99
C ALA A 78 -11.95 -23.09 1.89
N GLY A 79 -13.04 -22.86 1.14
CA GLY A 79 -13.08 -21.83 0.10
C GLY A 79 -12.93 -20.40 0.65
N ILE A 80 -13.57 -20.11 1.79
CA ILE A 80 -13.50 -18.78 2.42
C ILE A 80 -12.11 -18.56 3.03
N LEU A 81 -11.53 -19.58 3.66
CA LEU A 81 -10.15 -19.53 4.19
C LEU A 81 -9.14 -19.28 3.06
N SER A 82 -9.28 -19.98 1.94
CA SER A 82 -8.44 -19.74 0.75
C SER A 82 -8.57 -18.30 0.25
N LEU A 83 -9.78 -17.76 0.17
CA LEU A 83 -10.03 -16.37 -0.22
C LEU A 83 -9.32 -15.36 0.71
N ILE A 84 -9.36 -15.59 2.03
CA ILE A 84 -8.67 -14.76 3.02
C ILE A 84 -7.15 -14.83 2.82
N VAL A 85 -6.61 -16.03 2.59
CA VAL A 85 -5.17 -16.22 2.36
C VAL A 85 -4.72 -15.53 1.07
N VAL A 86 -5.46 -15.66 -0.03
CA VAL A 86 -5.18 -14.95 -1.29
C VAL A 86 -5.15 -13.44 -1.05
N TYR A 87 -6.21 -12.89 -0.43
CA TYR A 87 -6.31 -11.47 -0.19
C TYR A 87 -5.15 -10.96 0.68
N SER A 88 -4.84 -11.67 1.76
CA SER A 88 -3.72 -11.35 2.65
C SER A 88 -2.39 -11.35 1.87
N THR A 89 -2.15 -12.37 1.05
CA THR A 89 -0.92 -12.50 0.24
C THR A 89 -0.74 -11.31 -0.70
N VAL A 90 -1.82 -10.90 -1.38
CA VAL A 90 -1.80 -9.73 -2.27
C VAL A 90 -1.48 -8.45 -1.49
N VAL A 91 -2.12 -8.22 -0.35
CA VAL A 91 -1.87 -7.06 0.51
C VAL A 91 -0.41 -6.99 0.96
N TYR A 92 0.14 -8.10 1.46
CA TYR A 92 1.52 -8.16 1.93
C TYR A 92 2.54 -8.07 0.79
N TYR A 93 2.20 -8.51 -0.43
CA TYR A 93 3.01 -8.29 -1.62
C TYR A 93 3.13 -6.80 -1.97
N PHE A 94 2.02 -6.06 -1.98
CA PHE A 94 2.05 -4.61 -2.19
C PHE A 94 2.83 -3.90 -1.09
N ARG A 95 2.64 -4.31 0.17
CA ARG A 95 3.41 -3.76 1.31
C ARG A 95 4.90 -4.04 1.20
N TYR A 96 5.28 -5.24 0.76
CA TYR A 96 6.68 -5.58 0.49
C TYR A 96 7.28 -4.69 -0.61
N ARG A 97 6.53 -4.43 -1.69
CA ARG A 97 6.98 -3.55 -2.78
C ARG A 97 7.28 -2.12 -2.30
N THR A 98 6.47 -1.57 -1.40
CA THR A 98 6.65 -0.20 -0.90
C THR A 98 7.68 -0.12 0.23
N SER A 99 7.59 -0.98 1.26
CA SER A 99 8.43 -0.87 2.47
C SER A 99 9.69 -1.74 2.44
N ARG A 100 9.83 -2.68 1.48
CA ARG A 100 10.91 -3.68 1.40
C ARG A 100 11.18 -4.44 2.70
N ASP A 101 10.13 -4.66 3.48
CA ASP A 101 10.20 -5.32 4.78
C ASP A 101 10.28 -6.86 4.64
N VAL A 102 11.27 -7.47 5.29
CA VAL A 102 11.59 -8.90 5.17
C VAL A 102 10.47 -9.78 5.74
N MET A 103 9.78 -9.31 6.79
CA MET A 103 8.64 -10.04 7.37
C MET A 103 7.46 -10.12 6.39
N SER A 104 7.23 -9.06 5.60
CA SER A 104 6.19 -9.06 4.57
C SER A 104 6.50 -10.08 3.47
N LEU A 105 7.77 -10.29 3.12
CA LEU A 105 8.21 -11.31 2.16
C LEU A 105 7.90 -12.72 2.66
N VAL A 106 8.21 -13.02 3.93
CA VAL A 106 7.92 -14.33 4.54
C VAL A 106 6.42 -14.63 4.50
N ILE A 107 5.58 -13.66 4.82
CA ILE A 107 4.12 -13.80 4.78
C ILE A 107 3.63 -14.08 3.35
N VAL A 108 4.21 -13.42 2.33
CA VAL A 108 3.87 -13.67 0.92
C VAL A 108 4.24 -15.09 0.50
N ILE A 109 5.43 -15.58 0.88
CA ILE A 109 5.85 -16.95 0.56
C ILE A 109 4.92 -17.98 1.22
N CYS A 110 4.65 -17.82 2.52
CA CYS A 110 3.72 -18.70 3.23
C CYS A 110 2.32 -18.66 2.62
N GLY A 111 1.86 -17.47 2.21
CA GLY A 111 0.57 -17.29 1.55
C GLY A 111 0.49 -17.95 0.17
N MET A 112 1.56 -17.89 -0.63
CA MET A 112 1.65 -18.61 -1.90
C MET A 112 1.63 -20.13 -1.70
N ILE A 113 2.34 -20.64 -0.69
CA ILE A 113 2.30 -22.07 -0.36
C ILE A 113 0.88 -22.48 0.09
N GLY A 114 0.24 -21.68 0.94
CA GLY A 114 -1.12 -21.95 1.42
C GLY A 114 -2.18 -21.93 0.31
N THR A 115 -2.02 -21.05 -0.69
CA THR A 115 -2.94 -20.98 -1.85
C THR A 115 -2.76 -22.17 -2.79
N VAL A 116 -1.52 -22.56 -3.09
CA VAL A 116 -1.23 -23.77 -3.87
C VAL A 116 -1.76 -25.02 -3.14
N GLY A 117 -1.53 -25.12 -1.84
CA GLY A 117 -2.07 -26.23 -1.02
C GLY A 117 -3.60 -26.27 -1.02
N SER A 118 -4.26 -25.12 -0.93
CA SER A 118 -5.73 -25.04 -0.99
C SER A 118 -6.27 -25.44 -2.37
N LEU A 119 -5.57 -25.10 -3.45
CA LEU A 119 -5.91 -25.52 -4.82
C LEU A 119 -5.80 -27.03 -4.98
N ILE A 120 -4.72 -27.65 -4.47
CA ILE A 120 -4.55 -29.10 -4.49
C ILE A 120 -5.66 -29.77 -3.68
N GLY A 121 -5.95 -29.27 -2.47
CA GLY A 121 -7.04 -29.77 -1.64
C GLY A 121 -8.41 -29.68 -2.33
N PHE A 122 -8.66 -28.59 -3.05
CA PHE A 122 -9.88 -28.43 -3.85
C PHE A 122 -9.99 -29.48 -4.96
N PHE A 123 -8.92 -29.73 -5.71
CA PHE A 123 -8.91 -30.77 -6.74
C PHE A 123 -9.09 -32.17 -6.17
N VAL A 124 -8.51 -32.47 -5.01
CA VAL A 124 -8.63 -33.77 -4.34
C VAL A 124 -10.04 -34.00 -3.78
N ASN A 125 -10.68 -32.98 -3.18
CA ASN A 125 -12.04 -33.12 -2.64
C ASN A 125 -13.14 -33.14 -3.72
N THR A 126 -12.83 -32.69 -4.94
CA THR A 126 -13.82 -32.63 -6.04
C THR A 126 -13.87 -33.93 -6.86
N TRP A 127 -12.91 -34.84 -6.68
CA TRP A 127 -12.83 -36.15 -7.37
C TRP A 127 -13.23 -37.29 -6.44
#